data_AF-A0AAW3JZZ9-F1
#
_entry.id   AF-A0AAW3JZZ9-F1
#
_cell.length_a   1.000
_cell.length_b   1.000
_cell.length_c   1.000
_cell.angle_alpha   90.00
_cell.angle_beta   90.00
_cell.angle_gamma   90.00
#
_symmetry.space_group_name_H-M   'P 1'
#
loop_
_entity.id
_entity.type
_entity.pdbx_description
1 polymer ?
#
loop_
_entity_poly.entity_id
_entity_poly.type
_entity_poly.pdbx_seq_one_letter_code
_entity_poly.pdbx_strand_id
1 'polypeptide(L)'
;MRRLLIVFGIIFLAVIGFFYYDHSSIKNEEANRQAFDLVMTEKMRQLSEQAQDRSKPVNIDIHDNRLKGDYKTMSEFLLKYWAKNVDTRNTYLNQLAAAKWDHFLDVNRLDADRKQNYVETTQMLVTVRQAMQQYQQKNRQNKTEALNELKKIDLRKDLKKPLQDKLEQNAELDPENTLILNELQILGKAETMFDLLKKYEWQKQGNQILFKEDAQVKQFNQLFQDVLKLNSQINQKKEQNAEVLEEAL
;
A
#
# COMPACT_ATOMS: atom_id res chain seq x y z
N MET A 1 22.63 -4.70 -3.66
CA MET A 1 21.36 -4.23 -4.26
C MET A 1 20.22 -5.07 -3.73
N ARG A 2 19.74 -4.75 -2.53
CA ARG A 2 18.79 -5.56 -1.77
C ARG A 2 17.66 -4.60 -1.41
N ARG A 3 16.41 -4.96 -1.73
CA ARG A 3 15.16 -4.22 -1.43
C ARG A 3 14.76 -3.15 -2.48
N LEU A 4 14.41 -3.56 -3.69
CA LEU A 4 13.62 -2.68 -4.56
C LEU A 4 12.12 -2.91 -4.47
N LEU A 5 11.61 -3.91 -3.76
CA LEU A 5 10.17 -4.06 -3.61
C LEU A 5 9.82 -4.66 -2.26
N ILE A 6 8.89 -4.01 -1.58
CA ILE A 6 7.66 -4.57 -0.99
C ILE A 6 7.10 -3.53 -0.01
N VAL A 7 5.83 -3.19 -0.23
CA VAL A 7 5.10 -2.05 0.30
C VAL A 7 4.41 -2.44 1.60
N PHE A 8 4.88 -1.99 2.76
CA PHE A 8 4.06 -1.88 3.99
C PHE A 8 3.38 -0.50 3.93
N GLY A 9 2.07 -0.32 4.02
CA GLY A 9 1.13 -0.71 5.07
C GLY A 9 0.49 0.56 5.64
N ILE A 10 -0.03 1.46 4.78
CA ILE A 10 -0.35 2.87 5.12
C ILE A 10 -1.83 3.11 5.51
N ILE A 11 -2.70 2.11 5.35
CA ILE A 11 -4.17 2.25 5.52
C ILE A 11 -4.58 2.45 7.00
N PHE A 12 -3.66 2.17 7.92
CA PHE A 12 -3.94 2.01 9.34
C PHE A 12 -3.93 3.29 10.17
N LEU A 13 -3.12 4.27 9.77
CA LEU A 13 -2.64 5.31 10.69
C LEU A 13 -3.46 6.60 10.63
N ALA A 14 -4.15 6.83 9.50
CA ALA A 14 -4.97 8.01 9.34
C ALA A 14 -6.17 8.01 10.29
N VAL A 15 -6.76 6.86 10.61
CA VAL A 15 -7.99 6.81 11.41
C VAL A 15 -7.72 7.02 12.90
N ILE A 16 -6.66 6.43 13.46
CA ILE A 16 -6.36 6.48 14.90
C ILE A 16 -5.89 7.88 15.34
N GLY A 17 -4.97 8.52 14.60
CA GLY A 17 -4.45 9.85 14.97
C GLY A 17 -5.49 10.97 15.00
N PHE A 18 -6.60 10.79 14.28
CA PHE A 18 -7.69 11.77 14.26
C PHE A 18 -8.58 11.73 15.51
N PHE A 19 -8.81 10.54 16.07
CA PHE A 19 -9.52 10.43 17.34
C PHE A 19 -8.67 10.94 18.52
N TYR A 20 -7.36 11.06 18.33
CA TYR A 20 -6.47 11.74 19.28
C TYR A 20 -6.53 13.28 19.19
N TYR A 21 -6.61 13.84 17.98
CA TYR A 21 -6.54 15.30 17.76
C TYR A 21 -7.85 16.05 18.10
N ASP A 22 -9.00 15.40 17.99
CA ASP A 22 -10.31 16.07 18.02
C ASP A 22 -11.15 15.87 19.29
N HIS A 23 -10.63 16.01 20.52
CA HIS A 23 -11.34 16.77 21.60
C HIS A 23 -10.89 16.59 23.05
N SER A 24 -11.15 17.68 23.80
CA SER A 24 -10.98 17.94 25.23
C SER A 24 -12.29 17.92 26.07
N SER A 25 -13.39 17.30 25.63
CA SER A 25 -14.72 17.65 26.20
C SER A 25 -15.62 16.53 26.79
N ILE A 26 -15.16 15.29 27.04
CA ILE A 26 -16.07 14.24 27.58
C ILE A 26 -15.45 13.43 28.73
N LYS A 27 -15.61 13.91 29.97
CA LYS A 27 -15.18 13.22 31.21
C LYS A 27 -16.03 11.98 31.57
N ASN A 28 -17.24 11.84 31.02
CA ASN A 28 -18.18 10.78 31.43
C ASN A 28 -18.03 9.45 30.68
N GLU A 29 -17.23 9.39 29.61
CA GLU A 29 -16.97 8.16 28.83
C GLU A 29 -15.48 7.82 28.73
N GLU A 30 -14.65 8.50 29.53
CA GLU A 30 -13.21 8.39 29.48
C GLU A 30 -12.74 6.94 29.70
N ALA A 31 -13.41 6.17 30.55
CA ALA A 31 -13.13 4.75 30.75
C ALA A 31 -13.45 3.89 29.51
N ASN A 32 -14.56 4.14 28.81
CA ASN A 32 -14.91 3.42 27.58
C ASN A 32 -13.98 3.81 26.42
N ARG A 33 -13.55 5.08 26.37
CA ARG A 33 -12.56 5.55 25.41
C ARG A 33 -11.19 4.93 25.66
N GLN A 34 -10.69 4.94 26.90
CA GLN A 34 -9.41 4.30 27.24
C GLN A 34 -9.43 2.80 26.93
N ALA A 35 -10.56 2.13 27.19
CA ALA A 35 -10.75 0.75 26.79
C ALA A 35 -10.71 0.60 25.26
N PHE A 36 -11.36 1.50 24.52
CA PHE A 36 -11.29 1.53 23.05
C PHE A 36 -9.86 1.71 22.55
N ASP A 37 -9.13 2.70 23.04
CA ASP A 37 -7.77 2.98 22.60
C ASP A 37 -6.84 1.77 22.86
N LEU A 38 -6.93 1.18 24.06
CA LEU A 38 -6.17 -0.03 24.40
C LEU A 38 -6.51 -1.21 23.48
N VAL A 39 -7.82 -1.49 23.31
CA VAL A 39 -8.28 -2.60 22.45
C VAL A 39 -7.84 -2.38 21.01
N MET A 40 -8.03 -1.17 20.47
CA MET A 40 -7.65 -0.87 19.09
C MET A 40 -6.14 -1.01 18.89
N THR A 41 -5.31 -0.53 19.81
CA THR A 41 -3.85 -0.72 19.75
C THR A 41 -3.46 -2.20 19.77
N GLU A 42 -4.05 -3.00 20.65
CA GLU A 42 -3.79 -4.45 20.70
C GLU A 42 -4.19 -5.17 19.41
N LYS A 43 -5.41 -4.89 18.91
CA LYS A 43 -5.94 -5.50 17.68
C LYS A 43 -5.15 -5.04 16.46
N MET A 44 -4.66 -3.81 16.46
CA MET A 44 -3.78 -3.27 15.43
C MET A 44 -2.43 -3.96 15.39
N ARG A 45 -1.83 -4.23 16.55
CA ARG A 45 -0.61 -5.04 16.61
C ARG A 45 -0.84 -6.43 16.03
N GLN A 46 -1.92 -7.10 16.41
CA GLN A 46 -2.28 -8.41 15.86
C GLN A 46 -2.45 -8.37 14.34
N LEU A 47 -3.15 -7.36 13.85
CA LEU A 47 -3.38 -7.18 12.42
C LEU A 47 -2.08 -6.88 11.65
N SER A 48 -1.17 -6.09 12.24
CA SER A 48 0.16 -5.83 11.69
C SER A 48 1.00 -7.11 11.63
N GLU A 49 0.98 -7.93 12.68
CA GLU A 49 1.67 -9.22 12.71
C GLU A 49 1.14 -10.17 11.63
N GLN A 50 -0.18 -10.30 11.51
CA GLN A 50 -0.79 -11.13 10.47
C GLN A 50 -0.53 -10.57 9.05
N ALA A 51 -0.46 -9.25 8.89
CA ALA A 51 -0.14 -8.62 7.60
C ALA A 51 1.28 -8.95 7.09
N GLN A 52 2.18 -9.43 7.96
CA GLN A 52 3.52 -9.87 7.57
C GLN A 52 3.51 -11.26 6.92
N ASP A 53 2.68 -12.18 7.43
CA ASP A 53 2.46 -13.49 6.81
C ASP A 53 1.41 -13.39 5.69
N ARG A 54 1.90 -13.11 4.48
CA ARG A 54 1.06 -12.99 3.28
C ARG A 54 0.54 -14.34 2.75
N SER A 55 0.90 -15.47 3.36
CA SER A 55 0.47 -16.79 2.89
C SER A 55 -0.96 -17.14 3.31
N LYS A 56 -1.52 -16.41 4.29
CA LYS A 56 -2.85 -16.65 4.86
C LYS A 56 -3.68 -15.38 4.81
N PRO A 57 -5.01 -15.51 4.66
CA PRO A 57 -5.93 -14.40 4.91
C PRO A 57 -5.83 -13.94 6.36
N VAL A 58 -6.09 -12.65 6.58
CA VAL A 58 -6.24 -12.08 7.92
C VAL A 58 -7.42 -12.72 8.62
N ASN A 59 -7.19 -13.17 9.85
CA ASN A 59 -8.19 -13.73 10.74
C ASN A 59 -8.00 -13.14 12.14
N ILE A 60 -8.48 -11.91 12.33
CA ILE A 60 -8.52 -11.26 13.63
C ILE A 60 -9.92 -11.41 14.23
N ASP A 61 -9.99 -11.66 15.54
CA ASP A 61 -11.26 -11.53 16.25
C ASP A 61 -11.62 -10.05 16.33
N ILE A 62 -12.70 -9.64 15.66
CA ILE A 62 -13.15 -8.25 15.63
C ILE A 62 -13.96 -7.88 16.88
N HIS A 63 -14.39 -8.85 17.67
CA HIS A 63 -15.17 -8.61 18.88
C HIS A 63 -14.22 -8.45 20.08
N ASP A 64 -14.62 -7.58 21.02
CA ASP A 64 -13.94 -7.46 22.31
C ASP A 64 -14.94 -7.11 23.41
N ASN A 65 -14.97 -7.92 24.46
CA ASN A 65 -15.91 -7.78 25.56
C ASN A 65 -15.64 -6.55 26.44
N ARG A 66 -14.46 -5.94 26.33
CA ARG A 66 -14.12 -4.68 27.03
C ARG A 66 -14.86 -3.49 26.43
N LEU A 67 -15.29 -3.58 25.17
CA LEU A 67 -15.98 -2.50 24.48
C LEU A 67 -17.50 -2.64 24.59
N LYS A 68 -18.18 -1.49 24.70
CA LYS A 68 -19.64 -1.40 24.81
C LYS A 68 -20.17 -0.24 23.98
N GLY A 69 -21.46 -0.31 23.64
CA GLY A 69 -22.16 0.72 22.87
C GLY A 69 -21.43 1.08 21.57
N ASP A 70 -21.40 2.36 21.25
CA ASP A 70 -20.83 2.87 20.01
C ASP A 70 -19.35 2.55 19.81
N TYR A 71 -18.54 2.50 20.88
CA TYR A 71 -17.12 2.14 20.76
C TYR A 71 -16.93 0.70 20.31
N LYS A 72 -17.82 -0.22 20.72
CA LYS A 72 -17.82 -1.59 20.22
C LYS A 72 -18.17 -1.63 18.74
N THR A 73 -19.28 -1.00 18.36
CA THR A 73 -19.74 -0.91 16.97
C THR A 73 -18.69 -0.29 16.06
N MET A 74 -18.03 0.78 16.52
CA MET A 74 -16.96 1.46 15.80
C MET A 74 -15.72 0.60 15.65
N SER A 75 -15.30 -0.11 16.70
CA SER A 75 -14.15 -1.02 16.66
C SER A 75 -14.39 -2.15 15.65
N GLU A 76 -15.53 -2.82 15.73
CA GLU A 76 -15.89 -3.92 14.82
C GLU A 76 -15.92 -3.46 13.35
N PHE A 77 -16.49 -2.29 13.09
CA PHE A 77 -16.49 -1.68 11.76
C PHE A 77 -15.06 -1.43 11.25
N LEU A 78 -14.21 -0.78 12.06
CA LEU A 78 -12.83 -0.45 11.68
C LEU A 78 -11.98 -1.69 11.44
N LEU A 79 -12.04 -2.66 12.35
CA LEU A 79 -11.26 -3.90 12.26
C LEU A 79 -11.66 -4.72 11.03
N LYS A 80 -12.96 -4.81 10.73
CA LYS A 80 -13.45 -5.45 9.50
C LYS A 80 -12.95 -4.74 8.25
N TYR A 81 -13.07 -3.42 8.21
CA TYR A 81 -12.59 -2.62 7.07
C TYR A 81 -11.08 -2.80 6.86
N TRP A 82 -10.30 -2.73 7.93
CA TRP A 82 -8.86 -2.85 7.82
C TRP A 82 -8.39 -4.26 7.45
N ALA A 83 -8.96 -5.31 8.03
CA ALA A 83 -8.66 -6.69 7.67
C ALA A 83 -8.85 -6.92 6.16
N LYS A 84 -9.97 -6.44 5.61
CA LYS A 84 -10.27 -6.54 4.17
C LYS A 84 -9.22 -5.82 3.30
N ASN A 85 -8.76 -4.64 3.73
CA ASN A 85 -7.75 -3.90 2.99
C ASN A 85 -6.35 -4.52 3.10
N VAL A 86 -6.00 -5.13 4.24
CA VAL A 86 -4.77 -5.93 4.36
C VAL A 86 -4.78 -7.12 3.41
N ASP A 87 -5.88 -7.87 3.35
CA ASP A 87 -5.99 -9.00 2.42
C ASP A 87 -5.88 -8.56 0.96
N THR A 88 -6.48 -7.41 0.64
CA THR A 88 -6.41 -6.80 -0.69
C THR A 88 -4.95 -6.44 -1.04
N ARG A 89 -4.21 -5.82 -0.11
CA ARG A 89 -2.77 -5.51 -0.26
C ARG A 89 -1.91 -6.77 -0.33
N ASN A 90 -2.17 -7.77 0.50
CA ASN A 90 -1.39 -9.02 0.52
C ASN A 90 -1.56 -9.78 -0.79
N THR A 91 -2.79 -9.83 -1.33
CA THR A 91 -3.07 -10.41 -2.65
C THR A 91 -2.24 -9.73 -3.74
N TYR A 92 -2.27 -8.39 -3.76
CA TYR A 92 -1.48 -7.59 -4.72
C TYR A 92 0.02 -7.89 -4.63
N LEU A 93 0.58 -7.87 -3.41
CA LEU A 93 2.01 -8.16 -3.22
C LEU A 93 2.40 -9.58 -3.60
N ASN A 94 1.51 -10.56 -3.40
CA ASN A 94 1.74 -11.93 -3.83
C ASN A 94 1.75 -12.03 -5.37
N GLN A 95 0.88 -11.29 -6.06
CA GLN A 95 0.91 -11.20 -7.52
C GLN A 95 2.21 -10.59 -8.04
N LEU A 96 2.71 -9.51 -7.42
CA LEU A 96 4.00 -8.91 -7.79
C LEU A 96 5.17 -9.86 -7.56
N ALA A 97 5.16 -10.59 -6.43
CA ALA A 97 6.19 -11.57 -6.11
C ALA A 97 6.17 -12.75 -7.08
N ALA A 98 4.99 -13.26 -7.43
CA ALA A 98 4.82 -14.32 -8.42
C ALA A 98 5.31 -13.88 -9.81
N ALA A 99 5.10 -12.60 -10.16
CA ALA A 99 5.63 -12.00 -11.38
C ALA A 99 7.14 -11.68 -11.30
N LYS A 100 7.80 -11.92 -10.16
CA LYS A 100 9.22 -11.56 -9.90
C LYS A 100 9.53 -10.10 -10.23
N TRP A 101 8.60 -9.21 -9.89
CA TRP A 101 8.71 -7.78 -10.23
C TRP A 101 10.01 -7.15 -9.68
N ASP A 102 10.53 -7.66 -8.56
CA ASP A 102 11.74 -7.14 -7.89
C ASP A 102 13.00 -7.40 -8.71
N HIS A 103 12.92 -8.38 -9.59
CA HIS A 103 13.96 -8.70 -10.53
C HIS A 103 13.88 -7.89 -11.81
N PHE A 104 12.90 -7.01 -12.06
CA PHE A 104 12.71 -6.34 -13.36
C PHE A 104 14.00 -5.77 -14.00
N LEU A 105 14.90 -5.18 -13.20
CA LEU A 105 16.20 -4.62 -13.65
C LEU A 105 17.40 -5.55 -13.45
N ASP A 106 17.19 -6.83 -13.16
CA ASP A 106 18.24 -7.84 -13.12
C ASP A 106 18.83 -8.02 -14.53
N VAL A 107 20.07 -7.56 -14.70
CA VAL A 107 20.78 -7.58 -16.00
C VAL A 107 21.04 -9.00 -16.49
N ASN A 108 21.26 -9.97 -15.59
CA ASN A 108 21.45 -11.36 -16.00
C ASN A 108 20.16 -11.94 -16.56
N ARG A 109 19.03 -11.68 -15.89
CA ARG A 109 17.70 -12.07 -16.38
C ARG A 109 17.41 -11.40 -17.72
N LEU A 110 17.62 -10.09 -17.81
CA LEU A 110 17.35 -9.32 -19.03
C LEU A 110 18.20 -9.79 -20.22
N ASP A 111 19.47 -10.14 -20.04
CA ASP A 111 20.31 -10.64 -21.15
C ASP A 111 19.88 -12.05 -21.59
N ALA A 112 19.44 -12.89 -20.65
CA ALA A 112 18.88 -14.20 -20.97
C ALA A 112 17.54 -14.06 -21.71
N ASP A 113 16.65 -13.21 -21.21
CA ASP A 113 15.32 -12.97 -21.78
C ASP A 113 15.40 -12.29 -23.16
N ARG A 114 16.37 -11.39 -23.38
CA ARG A 114 16.64 -10.80 -24.71
C ARG A 114 16.88 -11.86 -25.78
N LYS A 115 17.62 -12.94 -25.45
CA LYS A 115 17.89 -14.06 -26.38
C LYS A 115 16.63 -14.87 -26.70
N GLN A 116 15.59 -14.69 -25.88
CA GLN A 116 14.26 -15.29 -26.06
C GLN A 116 13.22 -14.26 -26.51
N ASN A 117 13.64 -13.15 -27.15
CA ASN A 117 12.76 -12.08 -27.62
C ASN A 117 11.90 -11.43 -26.52
N TYR A 118 12.41 -11.39 -25.29
CA TYR A 118 11.80 -10.74 -24.14
C TYR A 118 10.43 -11.29 -23.70
N VAL A 119 10.23 -12.60 -23.81
CA VAL A 119 8.97 -13.27 -23.43
C VAL A 119 8.69 -13.10 -21.93
N GLU A 120 9.69 -13.27 -21.07
CA GLU A 120 9.52 -13.19 -19.61
C GLU A 120 9.16 -11.75 -19.20
N THR A 121 9.91 -10.76 -19.66
CA THR A 121 9.70 -9.35 -19.29
C THR A 121 8.37 -8.81 -19.83
N THR A 122 7.95 -9.23 -21.03
CA THR A 122 6.64 -8.86 -21.57
C THR A 122 5.52 -9.42 -20.70
N GLN A 123 5.60 -10.69 -20.32
CA GLN A 123 4.58 -11.31 -19.45
C GLN A 123 4.58 -10.69 -18.04
N MET A 124 5.75 -10.36 -17.49
CA MET A 124 5.90 -9.68 -16.21
C MET A 124 5.15 -8.34 -16.21
N LEU A 125 5.40 -7.47 -17.19
CA LEU A 125 4.76 -6.16 -17.27
C LEU A 125 3.24 -6.25 -17.43
N VAL A 126 2.74 -7.19 -18.24
CA VAL A 126 1.28 -7.44 -18.36
C VAL A 126 0.69 -7.86 -17.01
N THR A 127 1.34 -8.79 -16.33
CA THR A 127 0.87 -9.32 -15.04
C THR A 127 0.87 -8.25 -13.95
N VAL A 128 1.95 -7.47 -13.86
CA VAL A 128 2.08 -6.36 -12.90
C VAL A 128 1.03 -5.29 -13.15
N ARG A 129 0.80 -4.90 -14.42
CA ARG A 129 -0.24 -3.93 -14.77
C ARG A 129 -1.63 -4.41 -14.36
N GLN A 130 -1.97 -5.67 -14.64
CA GLN A 130 -3.24 -6.25 -14.23
C GLN A 130 -3.39 -6.29 -12.70
N ALA A 131 -2.34 -6.69 -11.98
CA ALA A 131 -2.34 -6.72 -10.52
C ALA A 131 -2.58 -5.32 -9.92
N MET A 132 -1.89 -4.29 -10.44
CA MET A 132 -2.09 -2.90 -10.02
C MET A 132 -3.52 -2.41 -10.27
N GLN A 133 -4.08 -2.69 -11.45
CA GLN A 133 -5.46 -2.32 -11.79
C GLN A 133 -6.48 -3.00 -10.87
N GLN A 134 -6.30 -4.30 -10.60
CA GLN A 134 -7.15 -5.06 -9.69
C GLN A 134 -7.07 -4.52 -8.26
N TYR A 135 -5.86 -4.21 -7.79
CA TYR A 135 -5.64 -3.62 -6.46
C TYR A 135 -6.39 -2.29 -6.31
N GLN A 136 -6.22 -1.38 -7.28
CA GLN A 136 -6.93 -0.11 -7.32
C GLN A 136 -8.45 -0.26 -7.31
N GLN A 137 -8.96 -1.16 -8.14
CA GLN A 137 -10.40 -1.42 -8.21
C GLN A 137 -10.93 -1.95 -6.87
N LYS A 138 -10.24 -2.93 -6.27
CA LYS A 138 -10.64 -3.50 -4.99
C LYS A 138 -10.56 -2.48 -3.85
N ASN A 139 -9.55 -1.63 -3.78
CA ASN A 139 -9.49 -0.58 -2.75
C ASN A 139 -10.66 0.41 -2.89
N ARG A 140 -10.99 0.83 -4.13
CA ARG A 140 -12.17 1.67 -4.37
C ARG A 140 -13.46 0.96 -3.93
N GLN A 141 -13.62 -0.31 -4.28
CA GLN A 141 -14.77 -1.12 -3.85
C GLN A 141 -14.85 -1.23 -2.33
N ASN A 142 -13.74 -1.55 -1.65
CA ASN A 142 -13.67 -1.61 -0.19
C ASN A 142 -14.09 -0.29 0.46
N LYS A 143 -13.60 0.84 -0.05
CA LYS A 143 -13.95 2.20 0.43
C LYS A 143 -15.44 2.49 0.22
N THR A 144 -15.97 2.21 -0.96
CA THR A 144 -17.41 2.38 -1.25
C THR A 144 -18.30 1.50 -0.38
N GLU A 145 -17.93 0.23 -0.18
CA GLU A 145 -18.65 -0.68 0.71
C GLU A 145 -18.62 -0.19 2.16
N ALA A 146 -17.46 0.24 2.66
CA ALA A 146 -17.31 0.80 4.00
C ALA A 146 -18.15 2.06 4.21
N LEU A 147 -18.19 2.97 3.24
CA LEU A 147 -19.07 4.14 3.27
C LEU A 147 -20.55 3.75 3.33
N ASN A 148 -20.96 2.76 2.54
CA ASN A 148 -22.34 2.27 2.52
C ASN A 148 -22.73 1.56 3.83
N GLU A 149 -21.79 0.82 4.42
CA GLU A 149 -21.96 0.18 5.73
C GLU A 149 -22.04 1.24 6.84
N LEU A 150 -21.10 2.19 6.89
CA LEU A 150 -21.08 3.28 7.86
C LEU A 150 -22.37 4.10 7.85
N LYS A 151 -22.96 4.37 6.68
CA LYS A 151 -24.25 5.06 6.56
C LYS A 151 -25.37 4.34 7.32
N LYS A 152 -25.39 3.01 7.31
CA LYS A 152 -26.41 2.17 7.94
C LYS A 152 -26.17 1.92 9.43
N ILE A 153 -24.91 1.99 9.87
CA ILE A 153 -24.56 1.80 11.28
C ILE A 153 -25.14 2.95 12.11
N ASP A 154 -25.81 2.60 13.21
CA ASP A 154 -26.21 3.56 14.23
C ASP A 154 -25.02 3.85 15.15
N LEU A 155 -24.49 5.07 15.05
CA LEU A 155 -23.36 5.59 15.80
C LEU A 155 -23.65 7.06 16.08
N ARG A 156 -23.28 7.55 17.27
CA ARG A 156 -23.35 8.98 17.57
C ARG A 156 -22.57 9.79 16.53
N LYS A 157 -23.09 10.98 16.26
CA LYS A 157 -22.61 11.85 15.18
C LYS A 157 -21.15 12.26 15.34
N ASP A 158 -20.71 12.49 16.57
CA ASP A 158 -19.33 12.84 16.94
C ASP A 158 -18.34 11.71 16.63
N LEU A 159 -18.77 10.44 16.62
CA LEU A 159 -17.93 9.32 16.18
C LEU A 159 -18.06 9.06 14.68
N LYS A 160 -19.28 9.17 14.15
CA LYS A 160 -19.60 8.82 12.75
C LYS A 160 -19.08 9.82 11.72
N LYS A 161 -19.20 11.12 12.00
CA LYS A 161 -18.84 12.19 11.05
C LYS A 161 -17.34 12.20 10.73
N PRO A 162 -16.43 12.15 11.72
CA PRO A 162 -15.01 11.86 11.51
C PRO A 162 -14.68 10.71 10.57
N LEU A 163 -15.30 9.54 10.79
CA LEU A 163 -15.05 8.35 10.00
C LEU A 163 -15.53 8.54 8.57
N GLN A 164 -16.70 9.16 8.40
CA GLN A 164 -17.24 9.47 7.10
C GLN A 164 -16.34 10.45 6.36
N ASP A 165 -15.90 11.53 7.00
CA ASP A 165 -15.03 12.54 6.38
C ASP A 165 -13.68 11.95 5.94
N LYS A 166 -13.13 11.00 6.71
CA LYS A 166 -11.94 10.26 6.30
C LYS A 166 -12.18 9.33 5.12
N LEU A 167 -13.27 8.59 5.14
CA LEU A 167 -13.62 7.69 4.05
C LEU A 167 -14.10 8.47 2.81
N GLU A 168 -14.52 9.72 2.95
CA GLU A 168 -14.91 10.60 1.83
C GLU A 168 -13.76 11.50 1.36
N GLN A 169 -12.67 11.61 2.15
CA GLN A 169 -11.51 12.43 1.79
C GLN A 169 -11.04 12.11 0.37
N ASN A 170 -10.87 13.19 -0.39
CA ASN A 170 -10.82 13.20 -1.84
C ASN A 170 -9.65 12.36 -2.37
N ALA A 171 -9.85 11.67 -3.49
CA ALA A 171 -8.90 10.69 -3.99
C ALA A 171 -7.51 11.27 -4.29
N GLU A 172 -7.41 12.57 -4.58
CA GLU A 172 -6.13 13.25 -4.84
C GLU A 172 -5.33 13.62 -3.58
N LEU A 173 -6.01 13.75 -2.42
CA LEU A 173 -5.40 14.12 -1.15
C LEU A 173 -5.16 12.92 -0.23
N ASP A 174 -5.68 11.74 -0.60
CA ASP A 174 -5.55 10.51 0.14
C ASP A 174 -4.11 9.96 0.02
N PRO A 175 -3.35 9.81 1.12
CA PRO A 175 -2.02 9.23 1.11
C PRO A 175 -1.97 7.85 0.43
N GLU A 176 -3.03 7.05 0.56
CA GLU A 176 -3.14 5.73 -0.07
C GLU A 176 -3.13 5.86 -1.60
N ASN A 177 -3.89 6.81 -2.15
CA ASN A 177 -3.90 7.07 -3.58
C ASN A 177 -2.58 7.66 -4.07
N THR A 178 -1.89 8.48 -3.26
CA THR A 178 -0.57 8.99 -3.69
C THR A 178 0.44 7.85 -3.87
N LEU A 179 0.43 6.85 -2.99
CA LEU A 179 1.33 5.69 -3.12
C LEU A 179 1.01 4.90 -4.39
N ILE A 180 -0.26 4.63 -4.63
CA ILE A 180 -0.76 3.95 -5.82
C ILE A 180 -0.38 4.72 -7.09
N LEU A 181 -0.48 6.05 -7.08
CA LEU A 181 -0.07 6.90 -8.20
C LEU A 181 1.44 6.81 -8.45
N ASN A 182 2.25 6.81 -7.39
CA ASN A 182 3.70 6.62 -7.51
C ASN A 182 4.05 5.23 -8.07
N GLU A 183 3.33 4.18 -7.66
CA GLU A 183 3.51 2.82 -8.21
C GLU A 183 3.17 2.76 -9.70
N LEU A 184 2.08 3.42 -10.15
CA LEU A 184 1.75 3.54 -11.57
C LEU A 184 2.83 4.28 -12.35
N GLN A 185 3.39 5.35 -11.79
CA GLN A 185 4.50 6.08 -12.42
C GLN A 185 5.76 5.22 -12.54
N ILE A 186 6.06 4.40 -11.52
CA ILE A 186 7.15 3.43 -11.58
C ILE A 186 6.91 2.42 -12.71
N LEU A 187 5.70 1.86 -12.81
CA LEU A 187 5.36 0.94 -13.89
C LEU A 187 5.52 1.60 -15.27
N GLY A 188 4.99 2.79 -15.48
CA GLY A 188 5.12 3.50 -16.76
C GLY A 188 6.58 3.80 -17.14
N LYS A 189 7.42 4.15 -16.15
CA LYS A 189 8.86 4.34 -16.38
C LYS A 189 9.56 3.03 -16.71
N ALA A 190 9.20 1.94 -16.04
CA ALA A 190 9.73 0.61 -16.34
C ALA A 190 9.34 0.14 -17.74
N GLU A 191 8.10 0.38 -18.17
CA GLU A 191 7.66 0.11 -19.54
C GLU A 191 8.48 0.92 -20.55
N THR A 192 8.74 2.20 -20.28
CA THR A 192 9.60 3.04 -21.13
C THR A 192 11.04 2.52 -21.18
N MET A 193 11.62 2.09 -20.04
CA MET A 193 12.95 1.46 -20.02
C MET A 193 12.97 0.19 -20.88
N PHE A 194 11.94 -0.63 -20.78
CA PHE A 194 11.83 -1.87 -21.53
C PHE A 194 11.72 -1.60 -23.05
N ASP A 195 10.97 -0.57 -23.46
CA ASP A 195 10.91 -0.15 -24.86
C ASP A 195 12.28 0.26 -25.41
N LEU A 196 13.12 0.93 -24.60
CA LEU A 196 14.51 1.24 -24.98
C LEU A 196 15.33 -0.04 -25.17
N LEU A 197 15.21 -1.01 -24.27
CA LEU A 197 15.92 -2.29 -24.36
C LEU A 197 15.48 -3.11 -25.58
N LYS A 198 14.21 -3.02 -25.98
CA LYS A 198 13.71 -3.68 -27.19
C LYS A 198 14.16 -3.00 -28.47
N LYS A 199 14.19 -1.66 -28.47
CA LYS A 199 14.44 -0.86 -29.67
C LYS A 199 15.92 -0.75 -30.01
N TYR A 200 16.78 -0.65 -29.01
CA TYR A 200 18.20 -0.36 -29.19
C TYR A 200 19.05 -1.56 -28.78
N GLU A 201 20.11 -1.82 -29.56
CA GLU A 201 21.08 -2.83 -29.20
C GLU A 201 21.84 -2.43 -27.93
N TRP A 202 21.99 -3.39 -27.04
CA TRP A 202 22.75 -3.25 -25.81
C TRP A 202 23.52 -4.53 -25.48
N GLN A 203 24.55 -4.39 -24.67
CA GLN A 203 25.39 -5.49 -24.20
C GLN A 203 25.47 -5.47 -22.68
N LYS A 204 25.58 -6.67 -22.10
CA LYS A 204 25.87 -6.83 -20.69
C LYS A 204 27.37 -6.67 -20.45
N GLN A 205 27.73 -5.79 -19.52
CA GLN A 205 29.07 -5.76 -18.93
C GLN A 205 28.94 -5.85 -17.40
N GLY A 206 29.30 -7.03 -16.85
CA GLY A 206 29.04 -7.32 -15.45
C GLY A 206 27.54 -7.20 -15.13
N ASN A 207 27.17 -6.25 -14.26
CA ASN A 207 25.79 -5.96 -13.89
C ASN A 207 25.28 -4.64 -14.47
N GLN A 208 25.82 -4.22 -15.62
CA GLN A 208 25.45 -2.99 -16.32
C GLN A 208 24.90 -3.30 -17.71
N ILE A 209 23.99 -2.44 -18.16
CA ILE A 209 23.45 -2.39 -19.51
C ILE A 209 24.22 -1.31 -20.26
N LEU A 210 24.90 -1.69 -21.34
CA LEU A 210 25.64 -0.78 -22.20
C LEU A 210 24.94 -0.62 -23.54
N PHE A 211 24.43 0.59 -23.80
CA PHE A 211 23.94 0.97 -25.12
C PHE A 211 25.10 1.42 -26.02
N LYS A 212 24.88 1.37 -27.34
CA LYS A 212 25.86 1.83 -28.32
C LYS A 212 26.07 3.35 -28.31
N GLU A 213 25.02 4.13 -28.07
CA GLU A 213 25.10 5.59 -28.07
C GLU A 213 24.81 6.17 -26.67
N ASP A 214 25.50 7.25 -26.34
CA ASP A 214 25.36 7.96 -25.07
C ASP A 214 23.94 8.48 -24.84
N ALA A 215 23.20 8.78 -25.92
CA ALA A 215 21.82 9.26 -25.83
C ALA A 215 20.92 8.25 -25.09
N GLN A 216 21.01 6.96 -25.43
CA GLN A 216 20.19 5.94 -24.77
C GLN A 216 20.67 5.67 -23.34
N VAL A 217 21.98 5.71 -23.08
CA VAL A 217 22.52 5.61 -21.71
C VAL A 217 21.95 6.71 -20.82
N LYS A 218 21.94 7.97 -21.28
CA LYS A 218 21.37 9.10 -20.54
C LYS A 218 19.88 8.91 -20.29
N GLN A 219 19.12 8.52 -21.31
CA GLN A 219 17.67 8.31 -21.18
C GLN A 219 17.34 7.20 -20.20
N PHE A 220 18.02 6.05 -20.30
CA PHE A 220 17.80 4.91 -19.41
C PHE A 220 18.17 5.25 -17.96
N ASN A 221 19.32 5.91 -17.75
CA ASN A 221 19.74 6.33 -16.41
C ASN A 221 18.80 7.38 -15.80
N GLN A 222 18.27 8.31 -16.59
CA GLN A 222 17.29 9.28 -16.10
C GLN A 222 16.02 8.59 -15.61
N LEU A 223 15.47 7.65 -16.40
CA LEU A 223 14.31 6.85 -15.99
C LEU A 223 14.61 6.09 -14.69
N PHE A 224 15.82 5.55 -14.55
CA PHE A 224 16.21 4.79 -13.37
C PHE A 224 16.29 5.67 -12.13
N GLN A 225 16.89 6.85 -12.23
CA GLN A 225 16.92 7.82 -11.15
C GLN A 225 15.52 8.29 -10.74
N ASP A 226 14.63 8.49 -11.71
CA ASP A 226 13.24 8.83 -11.41
C ASP A 226 12.52 7.73 -10.63
N VAL A 227 12.73 6.46 -10.99
CA VAL A 227 12.19 5.31 -10.25
C VAL A 227 12.75 5.26 -8.83
N LEU A 228 14.05 5.50 -8.64
CA LEU A 228 14.66 5.58 -7.30
C LEU A 228 14.07 6.72 -6.47
N LYS A 229 13.83 7.89 -7.07
CA LYS A 229 13.19 9.03 -6.41
C LYS A 229 11.76 8.71 -5.98
N LEU A 230 10.95 8.12 -6.86
CA LEU A 230 9.59 7.71 -6.55
C LEU A 230 9.57 6.66 -5.41
N ASN A 231 10.49 5.70 -5.44
CA ASN A 231 10.64 4.74 -4.36
C ASN A 231 11.05 5.39 -3.03
N SER A 232 11.94 6.38 -3.06
CA SER A 232 12.32 7.14 -1.88
C SER A 232 11.12 7.90 -1.30
N GLN A 233 10.32 8.57 -2.14
CA GLN A 233 9.09 9.25 -1.72
C GLN A 233 8.07 8.29 -1.11
N ILE A 234 7.92 7.09 -1.70
CA ILE A 234 7.10 6.02 -1.13
C ILE A 234 7.62 5.64 0.26
N ASN A 235 8.94 5.45 0.43
CA ASN A 235 9.53 5.04 1.71
C ASN A 235 9.46 6.13 2.78
N GLN A 236 9.71 7.40 2.43
CA GLN A 236 9.56 8.52 3.36
C GLN A 236 8.12 8.64 3.88
N LYS A 237 7.13 8.49 3.00
CA LYS A 237 5.72 8.46 3.42
C LYS A 237 5.41 7.26 4.33
N LYS A 238 6.16 6.15 4.25
CA LYS A 238 6.01 5.03 5.19
C LYS A 238 6.61 5.36 6.55
N GLU A 239 7.83 5.89 6.57
CA GLU A 239 8.55 6.22 7.81
C GLU A 239 7.82 7.30 8.60
N GLN A 240 7.39 8.39 7.96
CA GLN A 240 6.57 9.43 8.59
C GLN A 240 5.30 8.86 9.23
N ASN A 241 4.71 7.85 8.61
CA ASN A 241 3.53 7.20 9.13
C ASN A 241 3.88 6.22 10.27
N ALA A 242 5.01 5.51 10.20
CA ALA A 242 5.47 4.60 11.24
C ALA A 242 5.94 5.33 12.51
N GLU A 243 6.58 6.49 12.38
CA GLU A 243 6.96 7.34 13.52
C GLU A 243 5.73 7.79 14.31
N VAL A 244 4.64 8.16 13.62
CA VAL A 244 3.35 8.45 14.25
C VAL A 244 2.79 7.24 15.02
N LEU A 245 3.11 6.00 14.62
CA LEU A 245 2.72 4.80 15.37
C LEU A 245 3.52 4.66 16.67
N GLU A 246 4.85 4.87 16.62
CA GLU A 246 5.71 4.78 17.78
C GLU A 246 5.46 5.89 18.80
N GLU A 247 5.13 7.11 18.34
CA GLU A 247 4.74 8.21 19.22
C GLU A 247 3.35 8.05 19.85
N ALA A 248 2.48 7.21 19.26
CA ALA A 248 1.14 6.92 19.76
C ALA A 248 1.07 5.66 20.66
N LEU A 249 2.18 4.94 20.81
CA LEU A 249 2.35 3.75 21.67
C LEU A 249 2.98 4.12 23.02
#